data_AF-A0A2E6MVS1-F1
#
_entry.id   AF-A0A2E6MVS1-F1
#
_cell.length_a   1.000
_cell.length_b   1.000
_cell.length_c   1.000
_cell.angle_alpha   90.00
_cell.angle_beta   90.00
_cell.angle_gamma   90.00
#
_symmetry.space_group_name_H-M   'P 1'
#
loop_
_entity.id
_entity.type
_entity.pdbx_description
1 polymer ?
#
loop_
_entity_poly.entity_id
_entity_poly.type
_entity_poly.pdbx_seq_one_letter_code
_entity_poly.pdbx_strand_id
1 'polypeptide(L)'
;MTPGGTFHNGDKDITRRRSLSASTKQLGTAAIIALVLLRLALGWHFYKEGSAKMQDGFSSAWFLGAAKGPLADSFKSMLWDADGKIRLCYVPTDAKAGWSEPGYDTKQVKDYWKQYLDEVASFHSYNAEMKKKAAESLKVRSAQLDSFFAYNHVEIIELFRQMERRENQLQRADMTGVESLKGQGAKLQREVDSSRTGYLASLDLIWEGVERDLNQYGAGEIYPLGELNGPAISSGQIDKFIPWFDLICGLALLAGFCTPVAAIATAGFLLSVCLTQFPGAEGAQPVYYQTIEMFALLVVAFAGGGKYLSLDSVINHFCKRCCNTSEQPVKE
;
A
#
# COMPACT_ATOMS: atom_id res chain seq x y z
N MET A 1 10.03 -76.63 48.34
CA MET A 1 10.04 -75.42 49.18
C MET A 1 10.67 -74.30 48.35
N THR A 2 9.88 -73.30 47.99
CA THR A 2 10.29 -71.98 47.43
C THR A 2 10.97 -71.13 48.53
N PRO A 3 11.51 -69.89 48.31
CA PRO A 3 11.42 -68.96 47.17
C PRO A 3 12.70 -68.13 46.83
N GLY A 4 12.58 -67.24 45.83
CA GLY A 4 13.43 -66.04 45.62
C GLY A 4 13.99 -65.96 44.20
N GLY A 5 13.86 -64.92 43.39
CA GLY A 5 13.34 -63.56 43.55
C GLY A 5 14.10 -62.66 42.53
N THR A 6 13.36 -62.03 41.61
CA THR A 6 13.61 -60.73 40.91
C THR A 6 14.99 -60.41 40.28
N PHE A 7 15.04 -60.04 38.98
CA PHE A 7 15.22 -58.65 38.49
C PHE A 7 15.28 -58.53 36.94
N HIS A 8 14.97 -57.32 36.48
CA HIS A 8 14.69 -56.79 35.14
C HIS A 8 15.82 -56.76 34.08
N ASN A 9 15.43 -56.83 32.80
CA ASN A 9 15.64 -55.83 31.73
C ASN A 9 14.99 -56.41 30.45
N GLY A 10 14.16 -55.76 29.63
CA GLY A 10 14.10 -54.36 29.27
C GLY A 10 14.47 -54.23 27.79
N ASP A 11 13.51 -54.40 26.88
CA ASP A 11 13.59 -53.88 25.49
C ASP A 11 12.18 -53.91 24.87
N LYS A 12 11.45 -52.79 24.91
CA LYS A 12 11.45 -51.67 23.94
C LYS A 12 10.70 -51.99 22.64
N ASP A 13 9.44 -51.54 22.65
CA ASP A 13 8.73 -50.84 21.58
C ASP A 13 9.08 -51.20 20.12
N ILE A 14 8.30 -52.14 19.58
CA ILE A 14 8.09 -52.25 18.13
C ILE A 14 7.12 -51.11 17.73
N THR A 15 7.65 -49.90 17.59
CA THR A 15 6.95 -48.83 16.88
C THR A 15 6.89 -49.19 15.40
N ARG A 16 5.72 -49.68 14.95
CA ARG A 16 5.38 -49.76 13.52
C ARG A 16 5.50 -48.36 12.92
N ARG A 17 6.65 -48.03 12.33
CA ARG A 17 6.76 -46.91 11.38
C ARG A 17 5.89 -47.25 10.17
N ARG A 18 4.65 -46.78 10.16
CA ARG A 18 3.88 -46.68 8.92
C ARG A 18 4.61 -45.66 8.05
N SER A 19 5.31 -46.14 7.03
CA SER A 19 5.74 -45.30 5.92
C SER A 19 4.48 -44.69 5.31
N LEU A 20 4.25 -43.40 5.55
CA LEU A 20 3.32 -42.61 4.77
C LEU A 20 3.97 -42.44 3.40
N SER A 21 3.80 -43.45 2.55
CA SER A 21 4.03 -43.32 1.12
C SER A 21 3.11 -42.20 0.64
N ALA A 22 3.65 -40.98 0.55
CA ALA A 22 3.01 -39.87 -0.11
C ALA A 22 2.77 -40.31 -1.56
N SER A 23 1.54 -40.73 -1.85
CA SER A 23 1.11 -41.05 -3.20
C SER A 23 1.30 -39.79 -4.04
N THR A 24 2.39 -39.74 -4.83
CA THR A 24 2.56 -38.74 -5.87
C THR A 24 1.54 -39.04 -6.94
N LYS A 25 0.31 -38.55 -6.78
CA LYS A 25 -0.68 -38.57 -7.86
C LYS A 25 -0.07 -37.79 -9.03
N GLN A 26 0.26 -38.52 -10.09
CA GLN A 26 0.76 -37.91 -11.32
C GLN A 26 -0.40 -37.15 -11.98
N LEU A 27 -0.21 -35.86 -12.23
CA LEU A 27 -1.16 -35.07 -13.00
C LEU A 27 -1.20 -35.62 -14.43
N GLY A 28 -2.40 -35.78 -14.99
CA GLY A 28 -2.55 -36.16 -16.39
C GLY A 28 -2.01 -35.07 -17.32
N THR A 29 -1.57 -35.43 -18.52
CA THR A 29 -0.96 -34.51 -19.51
C THR A 29 -1.82 -33.27 -19.78
N ALA A 30 -3.15 -33.44 -19.89
CA ALA A 30 -4.06 -32.32 -20.09
C ALA A 30 -4.06 -31.33 -18.90
N ALA A 31 -3.98 -31.84 -17.66
CA ALA A 31 -3.90 -31.01 -16.47
C ALA A 31 -2.56 -30.26 -16.40
N ILE A 32 -1.46 -30.89 -16.83
CA ILE A 32 -0.15 -30.24 -16.93
C ILE A 32 -0.20 -29.11 -17.96
N ILE A 33 -0.76 -29.35 -19.15
CA ILE A 33 -0.91 -28.32 -20.20
C ILE A 33 -1.75 -27.16 -19.68
N ALA A 34 -2.90 -27.43 -19.07
CA ALA A 34 -3.76 -26.40 -18.49
C ALA A 34 -3.04 -25.59 -17.40
N LEU A 35 -2.25 -26.23 -16.54
CA LEU A 35 -1.48 -25.56 -15.49
C LEU A 35 -0.39 -24.64 -16.07
N VAL A 36 0.31 -25.09 -17.12
CA VAL A 36 1.31 -24.28 -17.82
C VAL A 36 0.65 -23.09 -18.50
N LEU A 37 -0.48 -23.29 -19.19
CA LEU A 37 -1.24 -22.21 -19.82
C LEU A 37 -1.77 -21.21 -18.79
N LEU A 38 -2.29 -21.68 -17.66
CA LEU A 38 -2.75 -20.82 -16.57
C LEU A 38 -1.61 -19.95 -16.03
N ARG A 39 -0.43 -20.55 -15.78
CA ARG A 39 0.77 -19.82 -15.36
C ARG A 39 1.17 -18.76 -16.39
N LEU A 40 1.22 -19.12 -17.68
CA LEU A 40 1.60 -18.18 -18.75
C LEU A 40 0.58 -17.05 -18.91
N ALA A 41 -0.71 -17.34 -18.82
CA ALA A 41 -1.78 -16.34 -18.89
C ALA A 41 -1.71 -15.35 -17.72
N LEU A 42 -1.53 -15.83 -16.49
CA LEU A 42 -1.35 -15.00 -15.31
C LEU A 42 -0.06 -14.16 -15.43
N GLY A 43 1.06 -14.79 -15.77
CA GLY A 43 2.33 -14.08 -15.95
C GLY A 43 2.26 -12.98 -17.02
N TRP A 44 1.58 -13.26 -18.14
CA TRP A 44 1.33 -12.27 -19.19
C TRP A 44 0.47 -11.11 -18.70
N HIS A 45 -0.58 -11.39 -17.94
CA HIS A 45 -1.45 -10.37 -17.37
C HIS A 45 -0.67 -9.39 -16.48
N PHE A 46 0.06 -9.89 -15.48
CA PHE A 46 0.86 -9.04 -14.56
C PHE A 46 2.00 -8.31 -15.27
N TYR A 47 2.66 -8.96 -16.23
CA TYR A 47 3.69 -8.30 -17.04
C TYR A 47 3.13 -7.10 -17.80
N LYS A 48 1.99 -7.29 -18.48
CA LYS A 48 1.31 -6.23 -19.22
C LYS A 48 0.89 -5.10 -18.29
N GLU A 49 0.27 -5.44 -17.16
CA GLU A 49 -0.19 -4.49 -16.15
C GLU A 49 0.97 -3.65 -15.59
N GLY A 50 2.07 -4.30 -15.18
CA GLY A 50 3.26 -3.61 -14.70
C GLY A 50 3.91 -2.73 -15.78
N SER A 51 3.98 -3.22 -17.02
CA SER A 51 4.55 -2.45 -18.14
C SER A 51 3.73 -1.19 -18.47
N ALA A 52 2.40 -1.28 -18.43
CA ALA A 52 1.51 -0.13 -18.66
C ALA A 52 1.67 0.90 -17.53
N LYS A 53 1.68 0.46 -16.27
CA LYS A 53 1.90 1.32 -15.10
C LYS A 53 3.25 2.05 -15.13
N MET A 54 4.29 1.42 -15.67
CA MET A 54 5.59 2.07 -15.86
C MET A 54 5.61 3.13 -16.96
N GLN A 55 4.81 2.94 -18.02
CA GLN A 55 4.76 3.87 -19.16
C GLN A 55 3.87 5.07 -18.88
N ASP A 56 2.68 4.83 -18.34
CA ASP A 56 1.63 5.85 -18.16
C ASP A 56 1.77 6.60 -16.83
N GLY A 57 2.63 6.11 -15.93
CA GLY A 57 2.67 6.51 -14.54
C GLY A 57 1.55 5.82 -13.74
N PHE A 58 1.79 5.63 -12.45
CA PHE A 58 0.85 4.96 -11.57
C PHE A 58 0.74 5.70 -10.24
N SER A 59 -0.49 5.86 -9.74
CA SER A 59 -0.73 6.31 -8.38
C SER A 59 -1.75 5.44 -7.66
N SER A 60 -1.36 5.00 -6.47
CA SER A 60 -2.17 4.27 -5.50
C SER A 60 -3.07 5.19 -4.67
N ALA A 61 -2.96 6.52 -4.83
CA ALA A 61 -3.67 7.49 -4.01
C ALA A 61 -5.18 7.27 -4.00
N TRP A 62 -5.77 7.13 -5.19
CA TRP A 62 -7.20 6.82 -5.33
C TRP A 62 -7.56 5.47 -4.73
N PHE A 63 -6.72 4.45 -4.94
CA PHE A 63 -6.96 3.09 -4.46
C PHE A 63 -7.00 3.03 -2.92
N LEU A 64 -6.01 3.64 -2.26
CA LEU A 64 -5.90 3.72 -0.81
C LEU A 64 -7.01 4.62 -0.22
N GLY A 65 -7.31 5.74 -0.88
CA GLY A 65 -8.33 6.69 -0.43
C GLY A 65 -9.75 6.12 -0.49
N ALA A 66 -10.01 5.26 -1.48
CA ALA A 66 -11.28 4.57 -1.64
C ALA A 66 -11.45 3.33 -0.73
N ALA A 67 -10.48 3.01 0.13
CA ALA A 67 -10.52 1.80 0.95
C ALA A 67 -11.77 1.70 1.84
N LYS A 68 -12.36 0.50 1.88
CA LYS A 68 -13.56 0.13 2.65
C LYS A 68 -13.34 -1.15 3.44
N GLY A 69 -13.82 -1.16 4.67
CA GLY A 69 -13.76 -2.32 5.57
C GLY A 69 -12.86 -2.11 6.78
N PRO A 70 -12.57 -3.19 7.53
CA PRO A 70 -11.87 -3.10 8.82
C PRO A 70 -10.44 -2.55 8.75
N LEU A 71 -9.79 -2.67 7.59
CA LEU A 71 -8.42 -2.20 7.36
C LEU A 71 -8.37 -0.85 6.63
N ALA A 72 -9.51 -0.20 6.39
CA ALA A 72 -9.57 1.03 5.60
C ALA A 72 -8.70 2.15 6.19
N ASP A 73 -8.67 2.29 7.51
CA ASP A 73 -7.87 3.32 8.18
C ASP A 73 -6.36 3.06 8.01
N SER A 74 -5.95 1.78 8.03
CA SER A 74 -4.55 1.39 7.78
C SER A 74 -4.10 1.66 6.35
N PHE A 75 -4.99 1.52 5.35
CA PHE A 75 -4.67 1.87 3.97
C PHE A 75 -4.66 3.38 3.76
N LYS A 76 -5.61 4.10 4.35
CA LYS A 76 -5.70 5.56 4.24
C LYS A 76 -4.59 6.27 4.99
N SER A 77 -4.05 5.69 6.06
CA SER A 77 -2.91 6.26 6.78
C SER A 77 -1.60 6.25 6.00
N MET A 78 -1.53 5.49 4.89
CA MET A 78 -0.41 5.55 3.94
C MET A 78 -0.50 6.78 3.01
N LEU A 79 -1.65 7.46 2.97
CA LEU A 79 -1.79 8.71 2.25
C LEU A 79 -1.38 9.86 3.13
N TRP A 80 -0.45 10.66 2.63
CA TRP A 80 -0.17 11.94 3.26
C TRP A 80 -1.42 12.82 3.21
N ASP A 81 -1.73 13.40 4.37
CA ASP A 81 -2.82 14.36 4.53
C ASP A 81 -4.15 13.87 3.93
N ALA A 82 -4.48 12.59 4.16
CA ALA A 82 -5.67 11.92 3.64
C ALA A 82 -6.98 12.63 4.00
N ASP A 83 -7.01 13.26 5.18
CA ASP A 83 -8.14 14.02 5.68
C ASP A 83 -8.01 15.53 5.44
N GLY A 84 -6.90 15.97 4.84
CA GLY A 84 -6.62 17.36 4.48
C GLY A 84 -6.23 18.26 5.65
N LYS A 85 -6.10 17.73 6.87
CA LYS A 85 -5.90 18.55 8.08
C LYS A 85 -4.61 19.36 8.06
N ILE A 86 -3.55 18.85 7.46
CA ILE A 86 -2.25 19.54 7.37
C ILE A 86 -2.39 20.73 6.44
N ARG A 87 -2.92 20.54 5.22
CA ARG A 87 -3.14 21.65 4.27
C ARG A 87 -4.16 22.65 4.80
N LEU A 88 -5.22 22.16 5.46
CA LEU A 88 -6.23 22.98 6.14
C LEU A 88 -5.71 23.65 7.42
N CYS A 89 -4.45 23.44 7.81
CA CYS A 89 -3.84 24.01 9.01
C CYS A 89 -4.67 23.74 10.28
N TYR A 90 -5.39 22.62 10.32
CA TYR A 90 -6.46 22.35 11.28
C TYR A 90 -5.96 22.24 12.72
N VAL A 91 -6.68 22.90 13.64
CA VAL A 91 -6.49 22.82 15.09
C VAL A 91 -7.79 22.31 15.71
N PRO A 92 -7.79 21.13 16.36
CA PRO A 92 -8.98 20.56 16.95
C PRO A 92 -9.47 21.34 18.17
N THR A 93 -10.74 21.15 18.50
CA THR A 93 -11.34 21.55 19.77
C THR A 93 -10.58 20.92 20.95
N ASP A 94 -10.16 21.75 21.91
CA ASP A 94 -9.59 21.28 23.17
C ASP A 94 -10.69 20.76 24.10
N ALA A 95 -10.85 19.44 24.13
CA ALA A 95 -11.79 18.74 25.00
C ALA A 95 -11.49 18.90 26.51
N LYS A 96 -10.28 19.33 26.89
CA LYS A 96 -9.87 19.51 28.29
C LYS A 96 -10.09 20.93 28.81
N ALA A 97 -10.29 21.90 27.92
CA ALA A 97 -10.48 23.32 28.27
C ALA A 97 -11.96 23.77 28.35
N GLY A 98 -12.93 22.88 28.10
CA GLY A 98 -14.36 23.22 28.02
C GLY A 98 -14.86 23.25 26.56
N TRP A 99 -15.84 24.12 26.25
CA TRP A 99 -16.18 24.38 24.84
C TRP A 99 -15.09 25.28 24.24
N SER A 100 -14.39 24.78 23.23
CA SER A 100 -13.55 25.58 22.34
C SER A 100 -14.00 25.35 20.91
N GLU A 101 -13.84 26.37 20.07
CA GLU A 101 -14.13 26.25 18.64
C GLU A 101 -12.92 25.64 17.93
N PRO A 102 -13.10 24.70 16.99
CA PRO A 102 -11.99 24.25 16.17
C PRO A 102 -11.47 25.43 15.34
N GLY A 103 -10.18 25.45 15.06
CA GLY A 103 -9.53 26.58 14.39
C GLY A 103 -8.50 26.14 13.38
N TYR A 104 -7.67 27.10 12.97
CA TYR A 104 -6.51 26.83 12.12
C TYR A 104 -5.28 27.62 12.61
N ASP A 105 -4.10 27.05 12.42
CA ASP A 105 -2.82 27.72 12.66
C ASP A 105 -1.88 27.51 11.47
N THR A 106 -1.65 28.59 10.71
CA THR A 106 -0.80 28.56 9.51
C THR A 106 0.70 28.50 9.83
N LYS A 107 1.09 28.65 11.11
CA LYS A 107 2.50 28.71 11.53
C LYS A 107 3.28 27.46 11.12
N GLN A 108 2.74 26.27 11.36
CA GLN A 108 3.44 25.02 11.07
C GLN A 108 3.76 24.89 9.57
N VAL A 109 2.77 25.18 8.71
CA VAL A 109 2.94 25.15 7.25
C VAL A 109 3.93 26.20 6.78
N LYS A 110 3.87 27.43 7.31
CA LYS A 110 4.84 28.48 6.95
C LYS A 110 6.26 28.17 7.41
N ASP A 111 6.42 27.57 8.58
CA ASP A 111 7.73 27.17 9.08
C ASP A 111 8.30 26.03 8.22
N TYR A 112 7.44 25.10 7.77
CA TYR A 112 7.82 24.10 6.77
C TYR A 112 8.25 24.73 5.44
N TRP A 113 7.48 25.69 4.90
CA TRP A 113 7.88 26.38 3.67
C TRP A 113 9.18 27.18 3.80
N LYS A 114 9.49 27.71 4.99
CA LYS A 114 10.80 28.35 5.25
C LYS A 114 11.94 27.33 5.22
N GLN A 115 11.75 26.15 5.82
CA GLN A 115 12.73 25.07 5.74
C GLN A 115 12.96 24.66 4.29
N TYR A 116 11.88 24.50 3.53
CA TYR A 116 11.94 24.20 2.11
C TYR A 116 12.68 25.28 1.30
N LEU A 117 12.49 26.57 1.59
CA LEU A 117 13.29 27.64 0.98
C LEU A 117 14.80 27.44 1.24
N ASP A 118 15.19 27.07 2.45
CA ASP A 118 16.60 26.81 2.77
C ASP A 118 17.15 25.58 2.04
N GLU A 119 16.34 24.53 1.89
CA GLU A 119 16.70 23.32 1.13
C GLU A 119 16.86 23.61 -0.37
N VAL A 120 15.88 24.28 -0.99
CA VAL A 120 15.91 24.69 -2.40
C VAL A 120 17.09 25.61 -2.67
N ALA A 121 17.34 26.58 -1.77
CA ALA A 121 18.48 27.49 -1.89
C ALA A 121 19.82 26.75 -1.82
N SER A 122 19.91 25.70 -1.00
CA SER A 122 21.08 24.83 -0.93
C SER A 122 21.24 23.98 -2.21
N PHE A 123 20.16 23.33 -2.64
CA PHE A 123 20.14 22.47 -3.83
C PHE A 123 20.55 23.23 -5.09
N HIS A 124 20.01 24.44 -5.28
CA HIS A 124 20.30 25.29 -6.43
C HIS A 124 21.48 26.25 -6.24
N SER A 125 22.15 26.21 -5.08
CA SER A 125 23.27 27.10 -4.76
C SER A 125 22.93 28.59 -4.97
N TYR A 126 21.83 29.06 -4.37
CA TYR A 126 21.38 30.45 -4.50
C TYR A 126 22.42 31.45 -4.00
N ASN A 127 22.66 32.46 -4.82
CA ASN A 127 23.39 33.65 -4.38
C ASN A 127 22.49 34.52 -3.46
N ALA A 128 23.08 35.53 -2.82
CA ALA A 128 22.37 36.38 -1.87
C ALA A 128 21.15 37.11 -2.48
N GLU A 129 21.22 37.49 -3.76
CA GLU A 129 20.12 38.17 -4.44
C GLU A 129 18.95 37.21 -4.75
N MET A 130 19.26 36.00 -5.25
CA MET A 130 18.28 34.95 -5.50
C MET A 130 17.57 34.54 -4.22
N LYS A 131 18.33 34.30 -3.13
CA LYS A 131 17.74 33.94 -1.83
C LYS A 131 16.83 35.04 -1.30
N LYS A 132 17.19 36.32 -1.49
CA LYS A 132 16.34 37.45 -1.10
C LYS A 132 15.03 37.48 -1.90
N LYS A 133 15.09 37.36 -3.23
CA LYS A 133 13.90 37.33 -4.11
C LYS A 133 12.99 36.15 -3.78
N ALA A 134 13.56 34.97 -3.55
CA ALA A 134 12.83 33.77 -3.14
C ALA A 134 12.13 33.96 -1.77
N ALA A 135 12.79 34.59 -0.81
CA ALA A 135 12.18 34.92 0.49
C ALA A 135 11.02 35.94 0.36
N GLU A 136 11.12 36.91 -0.56
CA GLU A 136 10.04 37.84 -0.87
C GLU A 136 8.85 37.11 -1.52
N SER A 137 9.08 36.21 -2.48
CA SER A 137 8.05 35.34 -3.06
C SER A 137 7.36 34.48 -1.98
N LEU A 138 8.14 33.87 -1.08
CA LEU A 138 7.59 33.08 0.02
C LEU A 138 6.72 33.91 0.97
N LYS A 139 7.09 35.17 1.24
CA LYS A 139 6.28 36.08 2.05
C LYS A 139 4.93 36.35 1.39
N VAL A 140 4.90 36.54 0.08
CA VAL A 140 3.64 36.71 -0.69
C VAL A 140 2.78 35.45 -0.58
N ARG A 141 3.35 34.26 -0.78
CA ARG A 141 2.61 32.99 -0.64
C ARG A 141 2.09 32.75 0.77
N SER A 142 2.89 33.09 1.78
CA SER A 142 2.47 33.03 3.19
C SER A 142 1.29 33.96 3.50
N ALA A 143 1.27 35.16 2.90
CA ALA A 143 0.15 36.10 3.03
C ALA A 143 -1.09 35.64 2.24
N GLN A 144 -0.92 34.96 1.10
CA GLN A 144 -2.03 34.34 0.38
C GLN A 144 -2.68 33.23 1.21
N LEU A 145 -1.88 32.41 1.89
CA LEU A 145 -2.40 31.40 2.82
C LEU A 145 -3.22 32.04 3.94
N ASP A 146 -2.71 33.09 4.59
CA ASP A 146 -3.47 33.79 5.63
C ASP A 146 -4.76 34.42 5.09
N SER A 147 -4.69 35.03 3.91
CA SER A 147 -5.85 35.67 3.27
C SER A 147 -6.91 34.65 2.88
N PHE A 148 -6.51 33.45 2.44
CA PHE A 148 -7.42 32.35 2.15
C PHE A 148 -8.23 31.97 3.39
N PHE A 149 -7.57 31.78 4.53
CA PHE A 149 -8.27 31.45 5.77
C PHE A 149 -9.10 32.60 6.31
N ALA A 150 -8.62 33.84 6.22
CA ALA A 150 -9.36 35.02 6.66
C ALA A 150 -10.64 35.24 5.83
N TYR A 151 -10.58 35.03 4.52
CA TYR A 151 -11.71 35.21 3.62
C TYR A 151 -12.76 34.10 3.78
N ASN A 152 -12.32 32.85 3.94
CA ASN A 152 -13.20 31.68 4.06
C ASN A 152 -13.42 31.26 5.53
N HIS A 153 -13.20 32.16 6.49
CA HIS A 153 -13.13 31.81 7.90
C HIS A 153 -14.39 31.07 8.38
N VAL A 154 -15.57 31.62 8.09
CA VAL A 154 -16.85 31.07 8.58
C VAL A 154 -17.08 29.68 8.01
N GLU A 155 -16.84 29.48 6.72
CA GLU A 155 -17.08 28.24 6.03
C GLU A 155 -16.05 27.15 6.40
N ILE A 156 -14.80 27.53 6.63
CA ILE A 156 -13.74 26.60 7.09
C ILE A 156 -14.03 26.12 8.51
N ILE A 157 -14.43 27.02 9.41
CA ILE A 157 -14.80 26.65 10.78
C ILE A 157 -16.02 25.71 10.78
N GLU A 158 -17.00 25.95 9.91
CA GLU A 158 -18.14 25.04 9.75
C GLU A 158 -17.72 23.68 9.19
N LEU A 159 -16.83 23.64 8.19
CA LEU A 159 -16.23 22.39 7.71
C LEU A 159 -15.55 21.62 8.84
N PHE A 160 -14.77 22.30 9.69
CA PHE A 160 -14.08 21.68 10.82
C PHE A 160 -15.05 21.08 11.83
N ARG A 161 -16.13 21.78 12.17
CA ARG A 161 -17.18 21.24 13.03
C ARG A 161 -17.84 20.01 12.42
N GLN A 162 -18.07 19.99 11.11
CA GLN A 162 -18.64 18.84 10.41
C GLN A 162 -17.67 17.65 10.39
N MET A 163 -16.37 17.91 10.23
CA MET A 163 -15.31 16.90 10.33
C MET A 163 -15.28 16.28 11.74
N GLU A 164 -15.21 17.09 12.80
CA GLU A 164 -15.24 16.61 14.19
C GLU A 164 -16.54 15.85 14.50
N ARG A 165 -17.68 16.34 14.02
CA ARG A 165 -18.97 15.64 14.18
C ARG A 165 -18.92 14.27 13.52
N ARG A 166 -18.33 14.16 12.34
CA ARG A 166 -18.21 12.89 11.61
C ARG A 166 -17.26 11.92 12.32
N GLU A 167 -16.12 12.39 12.80
CA GLU A 167 -15.18 11.59 13.59
C GLU A 167 -15.86 11.07 14.86
N ASN A 168 -16.57 11.93 15.59
CA ASN A 168 -17.32 11.54 16.78
C ASN A 168 -18.43 10.52 16.48
N GLN A 169 -19.09 10.59 15.31
CA GLN A 169 -20.06 9.58 14.89
C GLN A 169 -19.42 8.22 14.62
N LEU A 170 -18.21 8.20 14.04
CA LEU A 170 -17.47 6.97 13.74
C LEU A 170 -16.99 6.27 15.03
N GLN A 171 -16.69 7.03 16.07
CA GLN A 171 -16.27 6.49 17.37
C GLN A 171 -17.43 5.89 18.19
N ARG A 172 -18.69 6.23 17.88
CA ARG A 172 -19.87 5.74 18.61
C ARG A 172 -20.42 4.46 17.98
N ALA A 173 -20.25 3.33 18.67
CA ALA A 173 -20.73 2.02 18.23
C ALA A 173 -22.25 2.00 17.92
N ASP A 174 -23.06 2.73 18.67
CA ASP A 174 -24.54 2.75 18.57
C ASP A 174 -25.06 3.25 17.21
N MET A 175 -24.26 4.03 16.47
CA MET A 175 -24.64 4.61 15.18
C MET A 175 -24.49 3.64 14.00
N THR A 176 -23.74 2.55 14.18
CA THR A 176 -23.49 1.56 13.11
C THR A 176 -24.57 0.49 12.98
N GLY A 177 -25.55 0.44 13.89
CA GLY A 177 -26.62 -0.56 13.86
C GLY A 177 -27.90 -0.14 13.13
N VAL A 178 -28.16 1.16 13.00
CA VAL A 178 -29.45 1.70 12.52
C VAL A 178 -29.32 2.27 11.10
N GLU A 179 -30.06 1.71 10.14
CA GLU A 179 -29.98 2.07 8.72
C GLU A 179 -30.21 3.57 8.43
N SER A 180 -31.15 4.20 9.15
CA SER A 180 -31.38 5.65 9.05
C SER A 180 -30.15 6.48 9.49
N LEU A 181 -29.48 6.07 10.57
CA LEU A 181 -28.29 6.75 11.09
C LEU A 181 -27.07 6.54 10.17
N LYS A 182 -26.98 5.37 9.53
CA LYS A 182 -26.00 5.12 8.44
C LYS A 182 -26.23 6.04 7.26
N GLY A 183 -27.48 6.20 6.82
CA GLY A 183 -27.85 7.11 5.73
C GLY A 183 -27.48 8.56 6.04
N GLN A 184 -27.75 9.02 7.26
CA GLN A 184 -27.35 10.36 7.72
C GLN A 184 -25.82 10.54 7.77
N GLY A 185 -25.09 9.56 8.30
CA GLY A 185 -23.63 9.58 8.35
C GLY A 185 -23.00 9.58 6.95
N ALA A 186 -23.55 8.80 6.01
CA ALA A 186 -23.09 8.75 4.63
C ALA A 186 -23.39 10.05 3.86
N LYS A 187 -24.49 10.75 4.20
CA LYS A 187 -24.79 12.08 3.65
C LYS A 187 -23.80 13.12 4.19
N LEU A 188 -23.60 13.16 5.51
CA LEU A 188 -22.64 14.07 6.14
C LEU A 188 -21.21 13.86 5.60
N GLN A 189 -20.79 12.61 5.43
CA GLN A 189 -19.48 12.29 4.85
C GLN A 189 -19.33 12.90 3.44
N ARG A 190 -20.35 12.78 2.59
CA ARG A 190 -20.32 13.34 1.23
C ARG A 190 -20.26 14.87 1.23
N GLU A 191 -20.98 15.51 2.14
CA GLU A 191 -20.94 16.97 2.31
C GLU A 191 -19.56 17.44 2.76
N VAL A 192 -18.97 16.78 3.77
CA VAL A 192 -17.60 17.04 4.23
C VAL A 192 -16.59 16.82 3.09
N ASP A 193 -16.66 15.69 2.40
CA ASP A 193 -15.73 15.36 1.32
C ASP A 193 -15.80 16.37 0.18
N SER A 194 -17.00 16.80 -0.21
CA SER A 194 -17.21 17.79 -1.28
C SER A 194 -16.65 19.15 -0.90
N SER A 195 -17.01 19.67 0.29
CA SER A 195 -16.53 20.96 0.79
C SER A 195 -15.02 20.96 0.96
N ARG A 196 -14.48 19.90 1.58
CA ARG A 196 -13.05 19.73 1.76
C ARG A 196 -12.30 19.73 0.43
N THR A 197 -12.77 18.99 -0.57
CA THR A 197 -12.10 18.90 -1.88
C THR A 197 -11.99 20.27 -2.55
N GLY A 198 -13.04 21.10 -2.48
CA GLY A 198 -13.01 22.45 -3.04
C GLY A 198 -11.97 23.37 -2.38
N TYR A 199 -11.87 23.34 -1.05
CA TYR A 199 -10.87 24.12 -0.32
C TYR A 199 -9.46 23.59 -0.50
N LEU A 200 -9.27 22.26 -0.50
CA LEU A 200 -7.98 21.65 -0.75
C LEU A 200 -7.46 21.99 -2.14
N ALA A 201 -8.31 21.97 -3.18
CA ALA A 201 -7.89 22.40 -4.52
C ALA A 201 -7.38 23.85 -4.56
N SER A 202 -7.99 24.74 -3.77
CA SER A 202 -7.54 26.14 -3.67
C SER A 202 -6.20 26.26 -2.91
N LEU A 203 -6.02 25.46 -1.87
CA LEU A 203 -4.77 25.38 -1.11
C LEU A 203 -3.65 24.76 -1.94
N ASP A 204 -3.94 23.72 -2.71
CA ASP A 204 -2.97 23.04 -3.59
C ASP A 204 -2.36 24.03 -4.58
N LEU A 205 -3.15 24.96 -5.15
CA LEU A 205 -2.63 26.04 -5.99
C LEU A 205 -1.64 26.98 -5.26
N ILE A 206 -1.82 27.20 -3.95
CA ILE A 206 -0.88 27.98 -3.13
C ILE A 206 0.40 27.18 -2.91
N TRP A 207 0.29 25.88 -2.57
CA TRP A 207 1.42 24.97 -2.35
C TRP A 207 2.26 24.78 -3.64
N GLU A 208 1.61 24.50 -4.77
CA GLU A 208 2.24 24.46 -6.10
C GLU A 208 2.89 25.80 -6.46
N GLY A 209 2.26 26.90 -6.08
CA GLY A 209 2.80 28.25 -6.22
C GLY A 209 4.09 28.45 -5.42
N VAL A 210 4.19 27.88 -4.20
CA VAL A 210 5.42 27.90 -3.39
C VAL A 210 6.51 27.08 -4.07
N GLU A 211 6.24 25.83 -4.47
CA GLU A 211 7.21 24.99 -5.16
C GLU A 211 7.74 25.67 -6.43
N ARG A 212 6.84 26.16 -7.28
CA ARG A 212 7.19 26.81 -8.54
C ARG A 212 8.00 28.08 -8.31
N ASP A 213 7.51 28.99 -7.48
CA ASP A 213 8.14 30.30 -7.28
C ASP A 213 9.49 30.17 -6.57
N LEU A 214 9.67 29.14 -5.75
CA LEU A 214 10.94 28.89 -5.09
C LEU A 214 11.94 28.19 -5.99
N ASN A 215 11.53 27.27 -6.88
CA ASN A 215 12.43 26.60 -7.82
C ASN A 215 12.80 27.44 -9.06
N GLN A 216 12.03 28.48 -9.40
CA GLN A 216 12.24 29.26 -10.63
C GLN A 216 13.62 29.94 -10.75
N TYR A 217 14.31 30.15 -9.62
CA TYR A 217 15.63 30.80 -9.60
C TYR A 217 16.79 29.80 -9.81
N GLY A 218 16.50 28.50 -9.84
CA GLY A 218 17.45 27.42 -10.05
C GLY A 218 17.69 27.07 -11.53
N ALA A 219 18.79 26.40 -11.81
CA ALA A 219 19.14 25.96 -13.17
C ALA A 219 18.69 24.52 -13.42
N GLY A 220 17.45 24.35 -13.88
CA GLY A 220 16.99 23.10 -14.50
C GLY A 220 16.12 22.21 -13.61
N GLU A 221 16.71 21.49 -12.65
CA GLU A 221 15.99 20.45 -11.90
C GLU A 221 15.05 21.01 -10.83
N ILE A 222 13.84 20.45 -10.71
CA ILE A 222 12.91 20.86 -9.66
C ILE A 222 13.24 20.06 -8.40
N TYR A 223 13.48 20.76 -7.29
CA TYR A 223 13.50 20.15 -5.96
C TYR A 223 12.06 20.12 -5.44
N PRO A 224 11.37 18.95 -5.44
CA PRO A 224 9.94 18.89 -5.15
C PRO A 224 9.65 19.26 -3.68
N LEU A 225 8.54 19.94 -3.45
CA LEU A 225 8.03 20.20 -2.11
C LEU A 225 7.54 18.87 -1.52
N GLY A 226 8.18 18.44 -0.44
CA GLY A 226 7.86 17.18 0.22
C GLY A 226 6.56 17.20 1.03
N GLU A 227 6.34 16.10 1.74
CA GLU A 227 5.17 15.89 2.60
C GLU A 227 5.52 16.31 4.06
N LEU A 228 4.88 17.37 4.57
CA LEU A 228 5.02 17.76 5.98
C LEU A 228 4.44 16.66 6.87
N ASN A 229 5.25 16.08 7.76
CA ASN A 229 4.87 14.93 8.60
C ASN A 229 4.33 13.74 7.78
N GLY A 230 4.97 13.45 6.63
CA GLY A 230 4.61 12.30 5.79
C GLY A 230 4.57 10.97 6.56
N PRO A 231 3.68 10.04 6.16
CA PRO A 231 3.60 8.72 6.80
C PRO A 231 4.89 7.92 6.60
N ALA A 232 5.18 7.00 7.53
CA ALA A 232 6.38 6.17 7.48
C ALA A 232 6.47 5.31 6.21
N ILE A 233 5.30 4.91 5.68
CA ILE A 233 5.14 4.31 4.35
C ILE A 233 4.20 5.23 3.58
N SER A 234 4.73 5.99 2.63
CA SER A 234 3.92 6.89 1.81
C SER A 234 3.40 6.22 0.55
N SER A 235 2.26 6.69 0.06
CA SER A 235 1.72 6.29 -1.24
C SER A 235 2.76 6.47 -2.36
N GLY A 236 3.62 7.50 -2.30
CA GLY A 236 4.69 7.68 -3.27
C GLY A 236 5.72 6.53 -3.32
N GLN A 237 5.96 5.84 -2.20
CA GLN A 237 6.79 4.63 -2.20
C GLN A 237 6.05 3.44 -2.83
N ILE A 238 4.76 3.32 -2.55
CA ILE A 238 3.88 2.30 -3.11
C ILE A 238 3.75 2.47 -4.63
N ASP A 239 3.65 3.71 -5.10
CA ASP A 239 3.53 4.10 -6.51
C ASP A 239 4.74 3.68 -7.34
N LYS A 240 5.92 3.70 -6.73
CA LYS A 240 7.17 3.20 -7.34
C LYS A 240 7.29 1.68 -7.25
N PHE A 241 6.80 1.08 -6.17
CA PHE A 241 6.94 -0.36 -5.92
C PHE A 241 6.01 -1.21 -6.78
N ILE A 242 4.73 -0.88 -6.85
CA ILE A 242 3.70 -1.72 -7.49
C ILE A 242 4.02 -2.02 -8.97
N PRO A 243 4.40 -1.05 -9.82
CA PRO A 243 4.69 -1.33 -11.23
C PRO A 243 5.86 -2.30 -11.41
N TRP A 244 6.94 -2.12 -10.65
CA TRP A 244 8.09 -3.03 -10.67
C TRP A 244 7.74 -4.41 -10.14
N PHE A 245 6.95 -4.47 -9.07
CA PHE A 245 6.49 -5.73 -8.49
C PHE A 245 5.68 -6.55 -9.50
N ASP A 246 4.67 -5.94 -10.13
CA ASP A 246 3.83 -6.57 -11.15
C ASP A 246 4.67 -7.05 -12.34
N LEU A 247 5.59 -6.21 -12.83
CA LEU A 247 6.46 -6.52 -13.95
C LEU A 247 7.37 -7.72 -13.65
N ILE A 248 8.09 -7.67 -12.52
CA ILE A 248 9.08 -8.69 -12.13
C ILE A 248 8.38 -10.03 -11.85
N CYS A 249 7.27 -10.01 -11.10
CA CYS A 249 6.53 -11.24 -10.82
C CYS A 249 5.88 -11.81 -12.08
N GLY A 250 5.35 -10.96 -12.97
CA GLY A 250 4.83 -11.37 -14.28
C GLY A 250 5.90 -12.06 -15.14
N LEU A 251 7.09 -11.46 -15.24
CA LEU A 251 8.23 -12.06 -15.96
C LEU A 251 8.70 -13.37 -15.33
N ALA A 252 8.78 -13.42 -13.99
CA ALA A 252 9.15 -14.63 -13.26
C ALA A 252 8.16 -15.78 -13.52
N LEU A 253 6.85 -15.50 -13.55
CA LEU A 253 5.83 -16.49 -13.89
C LEU A 253 5.90 -16.94 -15.36
N LEU A 254 6.13 -16.01 -16.30
CA LEU A 254 6.29 -16.32 -17.72
C LEU A 254 7.50 -17.23 -17.98
N ALA A 255 8.66 -16.87 -17.44
CA ALA A 255 9.88 -17.65 -17.56
C ALA A 255 9.81 -18.95 -16.74
N GLY A 256 8.99 -18.98 -15.68
CA GLY A 256 8.98 -20.06 -14.69
C GLY A 256 10.22 -20.05 -13.83
N PHE A 257 10.63 -18.88 -13.36
CA PHE A 257 11.71 -18.69 -12.41
C PHE A 257 11.14 -18.39 -11.03
N CYS A 258 11.54 -19.14 -10.02
CA CYS A 258 11.00 -19.08 -8.66
C CYS A 258 9.46 -19.12 -8.63
N THR A 259 8.84 -19.94 -9.48
CA THR A 259 7.41 -19.93 -9.79
C THR A 259 6.51 -19.97 -8.53
N PRO A 260 6.74 -20.85 -7.53
CA PRO A 260 5.91 -20.87 -6.33
C PRO A 260 6.04 -19.59 -5.50
N VAL A 261 7.25 -19.02 -5.43
CA VAL A 261 7.50 -17.78 -4.68
C VAL A 261 6.84 -16.60 -5.38
N ALA A 262 7.04 -16.47 -6.70
CA ALA A 262 6.40 -15.44 -7.50
C ALA A 262 4.87 -15.53 -7.40
N ALA A 263 4.30 -16.73 -7.55
CA ALA A 263 2.86 -16.93 -7.44
C ALA A 263 2.30 -16.60 -6.05
N ILE A 264 2.97 -16.99 -4.96
CA ILE A 264 2.54 -16.65 -3.60
C ILE A 264 2.66 -15.16 -3.34
N ALA A 265 3.75 -14.52 -3.78
CA ALA A 265 3.95 -13.09 -3.62
C ALA A 265 2.84 -12.30 -4.34
N THR A 266 2.57 -12.63 -5.60
CA THR A 266 1.51 -11.99 -6.39
C THR A 266 0.12 -12.28 -5.81
N ALA A 267 -0.13 -13.48 -5.29
CA ALA A 267 -1.39 -13.79 -4.61
C ALA A 267 -1.54 -12.98 -3.30
N GLY A 268 -0.45 -12.78 -2.55
CA GLY A 268 -0.44 -11.93 -1.35
C GLY A 268 -0.71 -10.46 -1.68
N PHE A 269 -0.17 -9.96 -2.80
CA PHE A 269 -0.50 -8.64 -3.31
C PHE A 269 -1.98 -8.52 -3.70
N LEU A 270 -2.52 -9.47 -4.47
CA LEU A 270 -3.95 -9.46 -4.79
C LEU A 270 -4.84 -9.59 -3.54
N LEU A 271 -4.39 -10.31 -2.52
CA LEU A 271 -5.09 -10.36 -1.23
C LEU A 271 -5.16 -8.98 -0.59
N SER A 272 -4.07 -8.20 -0.58
CA SER A 272 -4.12 -6.82 -0.07
C SER A 272 -5.07 -5.95 -0.91
N VAL A 273 -5.12 -6.18 -2.22
CA VAL A 273 -6.08 -5.50 -3.11
C VAL A 273 -7.52 -5.83 -2.74
N CYS A 274 -7.84 -7.11 -2.52
CA CYS A 274 -9.14 -7.56 -2.06
C CYS A 274 -9.49 -7.01 -0.66
N LEU A 275 -8.51 -6.92 0.25
CA LEU A 275 -8.71 -6.38 1.59
C LEU A 275 -8.99 -4.87 1.60
N THR A 276 -8.53 -4.14 0.58
CA THR A 276 -8.83 -2.71 0.41
C THR A 276 -10.32 -2.49 0.14
N GLN A 277 -11.00 -3.45 -0.48
CA GLN A 277 -12.44 -3.44 -0.74
C GLN A 277 -13.08 -4.66 -0.07
N PHE A 278 -13.05 -4.68 1.27
CA PHE A 278 -13.40 -5.86 2.04
C PHE A 278 -14.78 -6.42 1.66
N PRO A 279 -14.91 -7.74 1.37
CA PRO A 279 -16.18 -8.34 0.99
C PRO A 279 -17.26 -8.12 2.06
N GLY A 280 -18.38 -7.50 1.66
CA GLY A 280 -19.49 -7.19 2.56
C GLY A 280 -19.37 -5.85 3.30
N ALA A 281 -18.31 -5.06 3.08
CA ALA A 281 -18.25 -3.70 3.57
C ALA A 281 -19.18 -2.76 2.76
N GLU A 282 -19.81 -1.81 3.44
CA GLU A 282 -20.74 -0.87 2.80
C GLU A 282 -20.04 0.03 1.77
N GLY A 283 -20.57 0.03 0.54
CA GLY A 283 -20.01 0.81 -0.57
C GLY A 283 -18.69 0.27 -1.13
N ALA A 284 -18.28 -0.95 -0.75
CA ALA A 284 -17.13 -1.61 -1.35
C ALA A 284 -17.39 -2.01 -2.81
N GLN A 285 -16.39 -1.82 -3.65
CA GLN A 285 -16.45 -2.24 -5.06
C GLN A 285 -16.23 -3.76 -5.19
N PRO A 286 -16.82 -4.41 -6.21
CA PRO A 286 -16.63 -5.84 -6.40
C PRO A 286 -15.18 -6.18 -6.81
N VAL A 287 -14.55 -7.10 -6.08
CA VAL A 287 -13.17 -7.58 -6.31
C VAL A 287 -13.10 -9.01 -6.87
N TYR A 288 -14.10 -9.38 -7.67
CA TYR A 288 -14.25 -10.77 -8.16
C TYR A 288 -13.07 -11.23 -9.02
N TYR A 289 -12.61 -10.37 -9.95
CA TYR A 289 -11.50 -10.71 -10.85
C TYR A 289 -10.22 -10.96 -10.08
N GLN A 290 -9.88 -10.06 -9.15
CA GLN A 290 -8.71 -10.14 -8.29
C GLN A 290 -8.78 -11.38 -7.39
N THR A 291 -9.95 -11.73 -6.89
CA THR A 291 -10.15 -12.93 -6.07
C THR A 291 -9.91 -14.21 -6.88
N ILE A 292 -10.45 -14.27 -8.10
CA ILE A 292 -10.26 -15.43 -9.00
C ILE A 292 -8.78 -15.58 -9.38
N GLU A 293 -8.11 -14.49 -9.74
CA GLU A 293 -6.69 -14.48 -10.08
C GLU A 293 -5.81 -14.88 -8.89
N MET A 294 -6.13 -14.41 -7.69
CA MET A 294 -5.44 -14.82 -6.46
C MET A 294 -5.53 -16.34 -6.27
N PHE A 295 -6.71 -16.94 -6.37
CA PHE A 295 -6.86 -18.39 -6.24
C PHE A 295 -6.17 -19.14 -7.39
N ALA A 296 -6.20 -18.61 -8.60
CA ALA A 296 -5.48 -19.19 -9.74
C ALA A 296 -3.96 -19.20 -9.52
N LEU A 297 -3.39 -18.13 -8.94
CA LEU A 297 -1.99 -18.08 -8.54
C LEU A 297 -1.67 -19.10 -7.45
N LEU A 298 -2.53 -19.26 -6.44
CA LEU A 298 -2.35 -20.28 -5.41
C LEU A 298 -2.39 -21.70 -6.01
N VAL A 299 -3.25 -21.95 -7.01
CA VAL A 299 -3.23 -23.21 -7.76
C VAL A 299 -1.89 -23.40 -8.47
N VAL A 300 -1.36 -22.38 -9.16
CA VAL A 300 -0.04 -22.44 -9.81
C VAL A 300 1.07 -22.73 -8.79
N ALA A 301 1.03 -22.07 -7.62
CA ALA A 301 2.02 -22.24 -6.56
C ALA A 301 2.04 -23.66 -6.00
N PHE A 302 0.87 -24.22 -5.68
CA PHE A 302 0.78 -25.48 -4.94
C PHE A 302 0.59 -26.73 -5.83
N ALA A 303 0.04 -26.59 -7.05
CA ALA A 303 -0.10 -27.72 -7.98
C ALA A 303 1.20 -28.05 -8.74
N GLY A 304 2.28 -27.31 -8.47
CA GLY A 304 3.59 -27.55 -9.08
C GLY A 304 3.71 -26.96 -10.49
N GLY A 305 3.16 -25.76 -10.72
CA GLY A 305 3.28 -25.06 -12.01
C GLY A 305 4.73 -24.81 -12.42
N GLY A 306 5.65 -24.65 -11.46
CA GLY A 306 7.09 -24.54 -11.69
C GLY A 306 7.80 -25.85 -12.03
N LYS A 307 7.13 -27.01 -12.09
CA LYS A 307 7.78 -28.29 -12.45
C LYS A 307 7.78 -28.56 -13.96
N TYR A 308 6.94 -27.86 -14.71
CA TYR A 308 6.66 -28.15 -16.12
C TYR A 308 6.92 -26.90 -16.98
N LEU A 309 7.75 -27.05 -18.02
CA LEU A 309 8.08 -25.99 -18.99
C LEU A 309 8.52 -24.66 -18.31
N SER A 310 9.45 -24.76 -17.38
CA SER A 310 9.91 -23.66 -16.52
C SER A 310 11.43 -23.69 -16.35
N LEU A 311 12.04 -22.53 -16.11
CA LEU A 311 13.45 -22.45 -15.72
C LEU A 311 13.74 -23.20 -14.42
N ASP A 312 12.80 -23.19 -13.47
CA ASP A 312 12.87 -23.96 -12.22
C ASP A 312 13.09 -25.46 -12.47
N SER A 313 12.41 -26.02 -13.47
CA SER A 313 12.53 -27.43 -13.84
C SER A 313 13.90 -27.73 -14.46
N VAL A 314 14.38 -26.83 -15.32
CA VAL A 314 15.72 -26.93 -15.94
C VAL A 314 16.81 -26.88 -14.87
N ILE A 315 16.76 -25.90 -13.95
CA ILE A 315 17.72 -25.75 -12.85
C ILE A 315 17.71 -26.99 -11.96
N ASN A 316 16.52 -27.48 -11.57
CA ASN A 316 16.40 -28.69 -10.76
C ASN A 316 16.96 -29.93 -11.47
N HIS A 317 16.79 -30.03 -12.79
CA HIS A 317 17.36 -31.12 -13.59
C HIS A 317 18.90 -31.06 -13.61
N PHE A 318 19.49 -29.87 -13.82
CA PHE A 318 20.95 -29.70 -13.77
C PHE A 318 21.52 -29.94 -12.37
N CYS A 319 20.89 -29.44 -11.30
CA CYS A 319 21.32 -29.65 -9.93
C CYS A 319 21.29 -31.13 -9.52
N LYS A 320 20.23 -31.88 -9.89
CA LYS A 320 20.18 -33.33 -9.65
C LYS A 320 21.24 -34.11 -10.43
N ARG A 321 21.57 -33.67 -11.64
CA ARG A 321 22.63 -34.28 -12.44
C ARG A 321 24.02 -34.04 -11.83
N CYS A 322 24.27 -32.87 -11.26
CA CYS A 322 25.51 -32.56 -10.55
C CYS A 322 25.65 -33.36 -9.24
N CYS A 323 24.60 -33.43 -8.41
CA CYS A 323 24.67 -34.17 -7.13
C CYS A 323 24.69 -35.70 -7.28
N ASN A 324 24.10 -36.27 -8.33
CA ASN A 324 24.16 -37.72 -8.56
C ASN A 324 25.53 -38.20 -9.09
N THR A 325 26.44 -37.28 -9.45
CA THR A 325 27.77 -37.66 -9.94
C THR A 325 28.78 -37.87 -8.80
N SER A 326 28.48 -37.40 -7.58
CA SER A 326 29.36 -37.57 -6.41
C SER A 326 29.13 -38.86 -5.60
N GLU A 327 28.09 -39.63 -5.91
CA GLU A 327 27.82 -40.94 -5.30
C GLU A 327 28.13 -42.08 -6.30
N GLN A 328 29.41 -42.27 -6.64
CA GLN A 328 29.86 -43.57 -7.14
C GLN A 328 30.45 -44.34 -5.95
N PRO A 329 29.88 -45.48 -5.54
CA PRO A 329 30.52 -46.31 -4.53
C PRO A 329 31.80 -46.88 -5.14
N VAL A 330 32.92 -46.69 -4.42
CA VAL A 330 34.15 -47.45 -4.66
C VAL A 330 33.78 -48.92 -4.53
N LYS A 331 33.79 -49.63 -5.67
CA LYS A 331 33.68 -51.09 -5.69
C LYS A 331 35.06 -51.64 -5.33
N GLU A 332 35.19 -52.16 -4.12
CA GLU A 332 36.14 -53.23 -3.80
C GLU A 332 35.59 -54.58 -4.27
#